data_AF-A0A9D1YPW1-F1
#
_entry.id   AF-A0A9D1YPW1-F1
#
_cell.length_a   1.000
_cell.length_b   1.000
_cell.length_c   1.000
_cell.angle_alpha   90.00
_cell.angle_beta   90.00
_cell.angle_gamma   90.00
#
_symmetry.space_group_name_H-M   'P 1'
#
loop_
_entity.id
_entity.type
_entity.pdbx_description
1 polymer ?
#
loop_
_entity_poly.entity_id
_entity_poly.type
_entity_poly.pdbx_seq_one_letter_code
_entity_poly.pdbx_strand_id
1 'polypeptide(L)'
;MKRKEEFIQLLADQIRCKRAREDVIREMEAHISDQAEAYEAEGMEPEEALAEAVEQMGDPVAVGVELDRIHRPRMDWKMTAMAVLLSLGGLAVQCATGNLAVGSVSFGRQCLFMGIGFCLMLGICFLDYSLIGKYAKPLFILYAAGVFFYMTQFSYTVNGMHRGAILPMYLFVPLYGGILYQYRKTGYAGLIKSVGFLLLPAGLAWSGIPSLSTAIQLFLICGGMLLLAAAKGWFSVKRKQTVLALIFVGVILPLAGAAAGFAFWLADFQKMRILAFLNREAYADGAGYYYQQVADVLRRVAWIGGAENAREIAARTAGGEVSLFLLVAFYGSLAGFLAVFAIAAMVIHAFLVSMKQRNQLGLMIGMGCTLVLGVQTVIGTAVNFGWLPLTTVTIPFLTAGGTASIVYSILIGLLLSVSRNRDVLSDRLYRPRWRLRMERTKG
;
A
#
# COMPACT_ATOMS: atom_id res chain seq x y z
N MET A 1 39.20 -16.12 -23.43
CA MET A 1 37.72 -16.25 -23.48
C MET A 1 37.17 -17.48 -22.75
N LYS A 2 37.58 -18.73 -23.09
CA LYS A 2 37.01 -19.95 -22.49
C LYS A 2 37.00 -19.99 -20.94
N ARG A 3 38.09 -19.55 -20.28
CA ARG A 3 38.19 -19.49 -18.81
C ARG A 3 37.13 -18.62 -18.14
N LYS A 4 36.82 -17.46 -18.74
CA LYS A 4 35.77 -16.55 -18.24
C LYS A 4 34.39 -17.19 -18.34
N GLU A 5 34.08 -17.78 -19.49
CA GLU A 5 32.79 -18.43 -19.73
C GLU A 5 32.57 -19.62 -18.78
N GLU A 6 33.60 -20.43 -18.58
CA GLU A 6 33.58 -21.56 -17.64
C GLU A 6 33.39 -21.11 -16.19
N PHE A 7 34.13 -20.09 -15.74
CA PHE A 7 33.96 -19.49 -14.42
C PHE A 7 32.51 -19.01 -14.20
N ILE A 8 31.96 -18.28 -15.17
CA ILE A 8 30.60 -17.74 -15.09
C ILE A 8 29.57 -18.87 -15.07
N GLN A 9 29.73 -19.90 -15.89
CA GLN A 9 28.82 -21.05 -15.91
C GLN A 9 28.80 -21.78 -14.56
N LEU A 10 29.98 -22.12 -14.02
CA LEU A 10 30.11 -22.80 -12.72
C LEU A 10 29.51 -21.98 -11.57
N LEU A 11 29.73 -20.67 -11.58
CA LEU A 11 29.14 -19.73 -10.62
C LEU A 11 27.61 -19.67 -10.77
N ALA A 12 27.13 -19.54 -12.00
CA ALA A 12 25.70 -19.42 -12.31
C ALA A 12 24.91 -20.67 -11.90
N ASP A 13 25.52 -21.85 -12.02
CA ASP A 13 24.90 -23.12 -11.62
C ASP A 13 24.64 -23.21 -10.12
N GLN A 14 25.39 -22.48 -9.30
CA GLN A 14 25.15 -22.40 -7.85
C GLN A 14 23.95 -21.51 -7.48
N ILE A 15 23.50 -20.63 -8.39
CA ILE A 15 22.43 -19.67 -8.12
C ILE A 15 21.07 -20.27 -8.48
N ARG A 16 20.27 -20.57 -7.45
CA ARG A 16 18.95 -21.22 -7.59
C ARG A 16 17.90 -20.29 -8.15
N CYS A 17 17.96 -19.01 -7.78
CA CYS A 17 16.99 -18.03 -8.26
C CYS A 17 17.32 -17.63 -9.69
N LYS A 18 16.54 -18.14 -10.67
CA LYS A 18 16.75 -17.85 -12.11
C LYS A 18 16.89 -16.36 -12.44
N ARG A 19 16.14 -15.49 -11.74
CA ARG A 19 16.19 -14.04 -11.95
C ARG A 19 17.47 -13.40 -11.42
N ALA A 20 17.85 -13.74 -10.20
CA ALA A 20 19.11 -13.26 -9.64
C ALA A 20 20.28 -13.74 -10.49
N ARG A 21 20.22 -14.98 -10.99
CA ARG A 21 21.27 -15.57 -11.82
C ARG A 21 21.58 -14.75 -13.06
N GLU A 22 20.58 -14.30 -13.81
CA GLU A 22 20.83 -13.48 -15.01
C GLU A 22 21.45 -12.12 -14.71
N ASP A 23 21.10 -11.52 -13.57
CA ASP A 23 21.65 -10.22 -13.16
C ASP A 23 23.07 -10.39 -12.61
N VAL A 24 23.30 -11.44 -11.81
CA VAL A 24 24.62 -11.78 -11.26
C VAL A 24 25.58 -12.15 -12.38
N ILE A 25 25.18 -12.96 -13.37
CA ILE A 25 26.01 -13.27 -14.54
C ILE A 25 26.49 -11.97 -15.21
N ARG A 26 25.56 -11.05 -15.51
CA ARG A 26 25.88 -9.78 -16.17
C ARG A 26 26.78 -8.89 -15.32
N GLU A 27 26.58 -8.88 -14.00
CA GLU A 27 27.41 -8.10 -13.08
C GLU A 27 28.83 -8.67 -12.98
N MET A 28 28.97 -9.99 -12.86
CA MET A 28 30.27 -10.66 -12.83
C MET A 28 30.99 -10.55 -14.18
N GLU A 29 30.27 -10.65 -15.30
CA GLU A 29 30.82 -10.41 -16.63
C GLU A 29 31.41 -9.01 -16.79
N ALA A 30 30.67 -8.01 -16.32
CA ALA A 30 31.11 -6.62 -16.33
C ALA A 30 32.29 -6.41 -15.39
N HIS A 31 32.24 -6.97 -14.18
CA HIS A 31 33.31 -6.81 -13.21
C HIS A 31 34.64 -7.43 -13.69
N ILE A 32 34.59 -8.64 -14.25
CA ILE A 32 35.77 -9.31 -14.83
C ILE A 32 36.30 -8.51 -16.02
N SER A 33 35.42 -7.98 -16.88
CA SER A 33 35.83 -7.12 -18.00
C SER A 33 36.48 -5.82 -17.53
N ASP A 34 35.91 -5.15 -16.52
CA ASP A 34 36.44 -3.89 -15.98
C ASP A 34 37.80 -4.10 -15.30
N GLN A 35 38.02 -5.25 -14.63
CA GLN A 35 39.32 -5.62 -14.06
C GLN A 35 40.36 -5.94 -15.14
N ALA A 36 39.97 -6.69 -16.18
CA ALA A 36 40.87 -6.99 -17.30
C ALA A 36 41.32 -5.70 -18.01
N GLU A 37 40.40 -4.77 -18.28
CA GLU A 37 40.73 -3.45 -18.86
C GLU A 37 41.71 -2.64 -17.97
N ALA A 38 41.64 -2.81 -16.64
CA ALA A 38 42.58 -2.17 -15.72
C ALA A 38 43.99 -2.77 -15.81
N TYR A 39 44.13 -4.10 -15.91
CA TYR A 39 45.42 -4.77 -16.08
C TYR A 39 46.05 -4.47 -17.45
N GLU A 40 45.24 -4.38 -18.51
CA GLU A 40 45.71 -3.94 -19.84
C GLU A 40 46.30 -2.52 -19.77
N ALA A 41 45.65 -1.61 -19.02
CA ALA A 41 46.14 -0.25 -18.84
C ALA A 41 47.46 -0.17 -18.02
N GLU A 42 47.74 -1.18 -17.21
CA GLU A 42 49.00 -1.35 -16.47
C GLU A 42 50.11 -2.01 -17.33
N GLY A 43 49.80 -2.36 -18.59
CA GLY A 43 50.75 -2.86 -19.58
C GLY A 43 50.76 -4.39 -19.74
N MET A 44 49.79 -5.09 -19.17
CA MET A 44 49.63 -6.54 -19.32
C MET A 44 48.99 -6.87 -20.68
N GLU A 45 49.41 -7.96 -21.32
CA GLU A 45 48.79 -8.40 -22.58
C GLU A 45 47.31 -8.79 -22.35
N PRO A 46 46.39 -8.52 -23.30
CA PRO A 46 44.94 -8.71 -23.09
C PRO A 46 44.52 -10.13 -22.67
N GLU A 47 45.18 -11.17 -23.17
CA GLU A 47 44.87 -12.55 -22.78
C GLU A 47 45.33 -12.87 -21.36
N GLU A 48 46.49 -12.35 -20.95
CA GLU A 48 47.02 -12.51 -19.59
C GLU A 48 46.20 -11.69 -18.59
N ALA A 49 45.86 -10.45 -18.94
CA ALA A 49 45.00 -9.56 -18.16
C ALA A 49 43.63 -10.20 -17.84
N LEU A 50 43.02 -10.85 -18.85
CA LEU A 50 41.74 -11.55 -18.65
C LEU A 50 41.91 -12.80 -17.78
N ALA A 51 42.99 -13.55 -17.93
CA ALA A 51 43.27 -14.73 -17.12
C ALA A 51 43.48 -14.35 -15.65
N GLU A 52 44.28 -13.31 -15.40
CA GLU A 52 44.54 -12.77 -14.06
C GLU A 52 43.24 -12.25 -13.43
N ALA A 53 42.41 -11.51 -14.17
CA ALA A 53 41.13 -11.02 -13.68
C ALA A 53 40.19 -12.16 -13.24
N VAL A 54 40.18 -13.30 -13.95
CA VAL A 54 39.39 -14.48 -13.54
C VAL A 54 40.02 -15.16 -12.32
N GLU A 55 41.34 -15.23 -12.24
CA GLU A 55 42.05 -15.85 -11.10
C GLU A 55 41.83 -15.09 -9.79
N GLN A 56 41.84 -13.75 -9.85
CA GLN A 56 41.55 -12.87 -8.71
C GLN A 56 40.12 -12.98 -8.19
N MET A 57 39.18 -13.49 -8.99
CA MET A 57 37.80 -13.74 -8.54
C MET A 57 37.71 -14.95 -7.58
N GLY A 58 38.74 -15.80 -7.52
CA GLY A 58 38.80 -16.96 -6.64
C GLY A 58 38.00 -18.17 -7.16
N ASP A 59 37.46 -18.97 -6.24
CA ASP A 59 36.70 -20.17 -6.60
C ASP A 59 35.26 -19.83 -7.05
N PRO A 60 34.86 -20.16 -8.30
CA PRO A 60 33.52 -19.87 -8.82
C PRO A 60 32.41 -20.53 -8.00
N VAL A 61 32.65 -21.71 -7.40
CA VAL A 61 31.63 -22.42 -6.62
C VAL A 61 31.39 -21.71 -5.29
N ALA A 62 32.45 -21.39 -4.54
CA ALA A 62 32.35 -20.63 -3.29
C ALA A 62 31.66 -19.27 -3.51
N VAL A 63 32.10 -18.51 -4.51
CA VAL A 63 31.50 -17.20 -4.87
C VAL A 63 30.03 -17.38 -5.25
N GLY A 64 29.69 -18.38 -6.06
CA GLY A 64 28.32 -18.68 -6.45
C GLY A 64 27.40 -19.00 -5.27
N VAL A 65 27.88 -19.77 -4.28
CA VAL A 65 27.11 -20.09 -3.07
C VAL A 65 26.88 -18.84 -2.20
N GLU A 66 27.86 -17.96 -2.07
CA GLU A 66 27.70 -16.70 -1.33
C GLU A 66 26.69 -15.77 -2.03
N LEU A 67 26.78 -15.66 -3.35
CA LEU A 67 25.85 -14.87 -4.15
C LEU A 67 24.42 -15.43 -4.12
N ASP A 68 24.22 -16.75 -4.11
CA ASP A 68 22.89 -17.37 -3.91
C ASP A 68 22.31 -17.04 -2.53
N ARG A 69 23.12 -17.09 -1.47
CA ARG A 69 22.70 -16.75 -0.09
C ARG A 69 22.21 -15.30 0.03
N ILE A 70 22.86 -14.38 -0.69
CA ILE A 70 22.52 -12.96 -0.72
C ILE A 70 21.23 -12.75 -1.54
N HIS A 71 21.13 -13.34 -2.74
CA HIS A 71 20.04 -13.08 -3.67
C HIS A 71 18.84 -14.03 -3.54
N ARG A 72 18.71 -14.74 -2.41
CA ARG A 72 17.59 -15.64 -2.17
C ARG A 72 16.32 -14.85 -1.80
N PRO A 73 15.16 -15.13 -2.41
CA PRO A 73 13.90 -14.53 -1.98
C PRO A 73 13.55 -14.97 -0.54
N ARG A 74 13.37 -14.02 0.38
CA ARG A 74 13.06 -14.29 1.79
C ARG A 74 11.65 -13.80 2.13
N MET A 75 10.78 -14.72 2.52
CA MET A 75 9.42 -14.35 2.94
C MET A 75 9.44 -13.66 4.30
N ASP A 76 8.72 -12.54 4.42
CA ASP A 76 8.48 -11.92 5.72
C ASP A 76 7.39 -12.68 6.50
N TRP A 77 7.81 -13.77 7.13
CA TRP A 77 6.94 -14.61 7.95
C TRP A 77 6.30 -13.87 9.12
N LYS A 78 6.96 -12.81 9.64
CA LYS A 78 6.38 -12.00 10.71
C LYS A 78 5.14 -11.28 10.20
N MET A 79 5.23 -10.61 9.06
CA MET A 79 4.09 -9.92 8.46
C MET A 79 2.98 -10.89 8.05
N THR A 80 3.31 -12.07 7.50
CA THR A 80 2.33 -13.11 7.19
C THR A 80 1.60 -13.59 8.44
N ALA A 81 2.34 -13.89 9.52
CA ALA A 81 1.74 -14.31 10.79
C ALA A 81 0.83 -13.23 11.38
N MET A 82 1.25 -11.96 11.37
CA MET A 82 0.43 -10.84 11.82
C MET A 82 -0.86 -10.72 11.01
N ALA A 83 -0.80 -10.81 9.68
CA ALA A 83 -1.98 -10.75 8.82
C ALA A 83 -2.96 -11.90 9.11
N VAL A 84 -2.46 -13.13 9.29
CA VAL A 84 -3.30 -14.29 9.64
C VAL A 84 -3.94 -14.11 11.01
N LEU A 85 -3.15 -13.75 12.04
CA LEU A 85 -3.65 -13.56 13.40
C LEU A 85 -4.67 -12.42 13.49
N LEU A 86 -4.44 -11.30 12.80
CA LEU A 86 -5.38 -10.17 12.76
C LEU A 86 -6.67 -10.54 12.05
N SER A 87 -6.61 -11.27 10.93
CA SER A 87 -7.80 -11.77 10.23
C SER A 87 -8.60 -12.75 11.10
N LEU A 88 -7.93 -13.67 11.81
CA LEU A 88 -8.58 -14.61 12.72
C LEU A 88 -9.17 -13.89 13.94
N GLY A 89 -8.45 -12.93 14.52
CA GLY A 89 -8.93 -12.08 15.61
C GLY A 89 -10.13 -11.24 15.18
N GLY A 90 -10.11 -10.69 13.96
CA GLY A 90 -11.23 -9.98 13.36
C GLY A 90 -12.45 -10.86 13.16
N LEU A 91 -12.27 -12.09 12.67
CA LEU A 91 -13.34 -13.08 12.60
C LEU A 91 -13.88 -13.44 13.98
N ALA A 92 -13.01 -13.60 14.99
CA ALA A 92 -13.44 -13.85 16.37
C ALA A 92 -14.27 -12.68 16.91
N VAL A 93 -13.86 -11.44 16.69
CA VAL A 93 -14.65 -10.24 17.05
C VAL A 93 -15.98 -10.23 16.30
N GLN A 94 -15.99 -10.54 15.00
CA GLN A 94 -17.21 -10.58 14.19
C GLN A 94 -18.15 -11.71 14.61
N CYS A 95 -17.63 -12.85 15.07
CA CYS A 95 -18.43 -13.91 15.67
C CYS A 95 -19.02 -13.45 17.01
N ALA A 96 -18.18 -12.87 17.86
CA ALA A 96 -18.52 -12.47 19.22
C ALA A 96 -19.41 -11.22 19.30
N THR A 97 -19.46 -10.40 18.25
CA THR A 97 -20.32 -9.21 18.13
C THR A 97 -21.47 -9.43 17.14
N GLY A 98 -21.25 -10.18 16.07
CA GLY A 98 -22.20 -10.41 14.95
C GLY A 98 -23.22 -11.52 15.19
N ASN A 99 -22.90 -12.58 15.95
CA ASN A 99 -23.94 -13.53 16.41
C ASN A 99 -24.97 -12.86 17.33
N LEU A 100 -24.59 -11.74 17.96
CA LEU A 100 -25.50 -10.95 18.80
C LEU A 100 -26.33 -9.92 18.03
N ALA A 101 -26.05 -9.68 16.74
CA ALA A 101 -26.67 -8.58 15.98
C ALA A 101 -27.30 -8.95 14.63
N VAL A 102 -26.77 -9.89 13.83
CA VAL A 102 -27.15 -10.03 12.39
C VAL A 102 -27.30 -11.49 11.87
N GLY A 103 -27.13 -12.51 12.70
CA GLY A 103 -27.42 -13.91 12.33
C GLY A 103 -26.34 -14.65 11.52
N SER A 104 -26.47 -15.98 11.42
CA SER A 104 -25.42 -16.93 11.03
C SER A 104 -24.99 -16.89 9.54
N VAL A 105 -25.90 -16.52 8.63
CA VAL A 105 -25.65 -16.53 7.17
C VAL A 105 -24.61 -15.50 6.75
N SER A 106 -24.57 -14.34 7.41
CA SER A 106 -23.59 -13.28 7.14
C SER A 106 -22.17 -13.66 7.56
N PHE A 107 -22.02 -14.46 8.62
CA PHE A 107 -20.72 -14.93 9.12
C PHE A 107 -20.09 -15.99 8.21
N GLY A 108 -20.88 -16.96 7.72
CA GLY A 108 -20.39 -17.98 6.78
C GLY A 108 -19.83 -17.35 5.49
N ARG A 109 -20.53 -16.34 4.95
CA ARG A 109 -20.07 -15.58 3.78
C ARG A 109 -18.76 -14.83 4.05
N GLN A 110 -18.60 -14.26 5.24
CA GLN A 110 -17.36 -13.60 5.63
C GLN A 110 -16.19 -14.58 5.71
N CYS A 111 -16.40 -15.77 6.29
CA CYS A 111 -15.37 -16.81 6.36
C CYS A 111 -14.92 -17.24 4.95
N LEU A 112 -15.87 -17.40 4.02
CA LEU A 112 -15.57 -17.71 2.61
C LEU A 112 -14.71 -16.61 1.97
N PHE A 113 -15.10 -15.34 2.09
CA PHE A 113 -14.34 -14.22 1.53
C PHE A 113 -12.96 -14.07 2.16
N MET A 114 -12.83 -14.35 3.46
CA MET A 114 -11.53 -14.36 4.14
C MET A 114 -10.65 -15.49 3.61
N GLY A 115 -11.20 -16.70 3.41
CA GLY A 115 -10.48 -17.82 2.81
C GLY A 115 -10.00 -17.52 1.39
N ILE A 116 -10.88 -16.96 0.54
CA ILE A 116 -10.52 -16.48 -0.80
C ILE A 116 -9.44 -15.40 -0.71
N GLY A 117 -9.57 -14.47 0.24
CA GLY A 117 -8.58 -13.44 0.53
C GLY A 117 -7.20 -14.02 0.84
N PHE A 118 -7.10 -15.01 1.72
CA PHE A 118 -5.83 -15.67 2.03
C PHE A 118 -5.23 -16.39 0.82
N CYS A 119 -6.04 -17.09 0.02
CA CYS A 119 -5.58 -17.71 -1.23
C CYS A 119 -5.02 -16.66 -2.20
N LEU A 120 -5.69 -15.52 -2.34
CA LEU A 120 -5.22 -14.39 -3.16
C LEU A 120 -3.95 -13.76 -2.59
N MET A 121 -3.87 -13.56 -1.27
CA MET A 121 -2.68 -13.02 -0.61
C MET A 121 -1.46 -13.91 -0.88
N LEU A 122 -1.61 -15.23 -0.75
CA LEU A 122 -0.56 -16.19 -1.07
C LEU A 122 -0.24 -16.16 -2.56
N GLY A 123 -1.23 -16.20 -3.46
CA GLY A 123 -0.97 -16.13 -4.90
C GLY A 123 -0.20 -14.86 -5.32
N ILE A 124 -0.60 -13.70 -4.79
CA ILE A 124 0.01 -12.40 -5.10
C ILE A 124 1.39 -12.27 -4.46
N CYS A 125 1.64 -12.88 -3.29
CA CYS A 125 2.99 -12.87 -2.71
C CYS A 125 3.99 -13.60 -3.61
N PHE A 126 3.52 -14.54 -4.44
CA PHE A 126 4.32 -15.17 -5.48
C PHE A 126 4.45 -14.39 -6.78
N LEU A 127 3.51 -13.49 -7.06
CA LEU A 127 3.54 -12.64 -8.23
C LEU A 127 4.67 -11.61 -8.14
N ASP A 128 5.26 -11.28 -9.28
CA ASP A 128 6.30 -10.27 -9.35
C ASP A 128 5.72 -8.85 -9.38
N TYR A 129 5.94 -8.07 -8.32
CA TYR A 129 5.50 -6.68 -8.29
C TYR A 129 6.17 -5.81 -9.38
N SER A 130 7.31 -6.22 -9.96
CA SER A 130 7.97 -5.46 -11.03
C SER A 130 7.10 -5.34 -12.28
N LEU A 131 6.16 -6.28 -12.49
CA LEU A 131 5.17 -6.23 -13.56
C LEU A 131 4.28 -4.98 -13.45
N ILE A 132 4.01 -4.50 -12.23
CA ILE A 132 3.26 -3.26 -12.00
C ILE A 132 4.03 -2.06 -12.55
N GLY A 133 5.36 -2.02 -12.37
CA GLY A 133 6.20 -0.97 -12.94
C GLY A 133 6.32 -1.06 -14.46
N LYS A 134 6.47 -2.27 -15.01
CA LYS A 134 6.61 -2.49 -16.47
C LYS A 134 5.32 -2.19 -17.23
N TYR A 135 4.18 -2.63 -16.71
CA TYR A 135 2.87 -2.56 -17.37
C TYR A 135 1.90 -1.59 -16.68
N ALA A 136 2.41 -0.52 -16.03
CA ALA A 136 1.59 0.38 -15.21
C ALA A 136 0.38 0.97 -15.96
N LYS A 137 0.58 1.49 -17.18
CA LYS A 137 -0.48 2.10 -18.00
C LYS A 137 -1.57 1.10 -18.45
N PRO A 138 -1.25 -0.05 -19.07
CA PRO A 138 -2.29 -1.03 -19.41
C PRO A 138 -2.96 -1.63 -18.17
N LEU A 139 -2.22 -1.87 -17.08
CA LEU A 139 -2.82 -2.31 -15.81
C LEU A 139 -3.77 -1.26 -15.21
N PHE A 140 -3.46 0.02 -15.39
CA PHE A 140 -4.34 1.12 -14.99
C PHE A 140 -5.63 1.17 -15.80
N ILE A 141 -5.58 0.96 -17.12
CA ILE A 141 -6.78 0.86 -17.97
C ILE A 141 -7.61 -0.37 -17.56
N LEU A 142 -6.96 -1.52 -17.35
CA LEU A 142 -7.60 -2.74 -16.89
C LEU A 142 -8.27 -2.55 -15.52
N TYR A 143 -7.60 -1.86 -14.60
CA TYR A 143 -8.14 -1.49 -13.30
C TYR A 143 -9.39 -0.61 -13.44
N ALA A 144 -9.33 0.45 -14.26
CA ALA A 144 -10.46 1.35 -14.47
C ALA A 144 -11.67 0.60 -15.05
N ALA A 145 -11.44 -0.24 -16.07
CA ALA A 145 -12.47 -1.08 -16.66
C ALA A 145 -13.02 -2.10 -15.66
N GLY A 146 -12.16 -2.71 -14.84
CA GLY A 146 -12.54 -3.68 -13.82
C GLY A 146 -13.38 -3.07 -12.70
N VAL A 147 -13.02 -1.88 -12.21
CA VAL A 147 -13.82 -1.15 -11.21
C VAL A 147 -15.17 -0.74 -11.81
N PHE A 148 -15.19 -0.21 -13.03
CA PHE A 148 -16.44 0.14 -13.71
C PHE A 148 -17.34 -1.08 -13.93
N PHE A 149 -16.79 -2.21 -14.37
CA PHE A 149 -17.52 -3.47 -14.50
C PHE A 149 -18.05 -3.96 -13.15
N TYR A 150 -17.23 -3.91 -12.10
CA TYR A 150 -17.64 -4.27 -10.74
C TYR A 150 -18.78 -3.39 -10.23
N MET A 151 -18.73 -2.08 -10.50
CA MET A 151 -19.78 -1.13 -10.14
C MET A 151 -21.11 -1.48 -10.81
N THR A 152 -21.09 -1.84 -12.10
CA THR A 152 -22.32 -2.14 -12.86
C THR A 152 -22.90 -3.53 -12.60
N GLN A 153 -22.08 -4.54 -12.31
CA GLN A 153 -22.54 -5.94 -12.19
C GLN A 153 -22.69 -6.43 -10.75
N PHE A 154 -21.80 -6.03 -9.84
CA PHE A 154 -21.68 -6.66 -8.52
C PHE A 154 -21.91 -5.70 -7.35
N SER A 155 -21.68 -4.40 -7.55
CA SER A 155 -21.85 -3.44 -6.46
C SER A 155 -23.32 -3.13 -6.21
N TYR A 156 -23.77 -3.41 -5.00
CA TYR A 156 -25.07 -2.94 -4.52
C TYR A 156 -25.04 -1.41 -4.33
N THR A 157 -26.18 -0.77 -4.59
CA THR A 157 -26.38 0.66 -4.39
C THR A 157 -27.16 0.91 -3.10
N VAL A 158 -26.70 1.88 -2.31
CA VAL A 158 -27.44 2.38 -1.14
C VAL A 158 -27.46 3.89 -1.23
N ASN A 159 -28.66 4.48 -1.27
CA ASN A 159 -28.85 5.92 -1.50
C ASN A 159 -28.11 6.44 -2.75
N GLY A 160 -28.17 5.67 -3.85
CA GLY A 160 -27.52 6.02 -5.12
C GLY A 160 -25.99 5.85 -5.16
N MET A 161 -25.37 5.38 -4.08
CA MET A 161 -23.92 5.14 -4.00
C MET A 161 -23.58 3.66 -4.11
N HIS A 162 -22.65 3.31 -5.01
CA HIS A 162 -22.10 1.96 -5.15
C HIS A 162 -21.16 1.61 -3.98
N ARG A 163 -21.73 1.19 -2.84
CA ARG A 163 -20.98 0.96 -1.59
C ARG A 163 -19.91 -0.12 -1.72
N GLY A 164 -20.19 -1.18 -2.47
CA GLY A 164 -19.22 -2.26 -2.70
C GLY A 164 -17.94 -1.78 -3.38
N ALA A 165 -18.02 -0.75 -4.22
CA ALA A 165 -16.91 -0.27 -5.03
C ALA A 165 -15.95 0.70 -4.29
N ILE A 166 -16.25 1.10 -3.05
CA ILE A 166 -15.42 2.03 -2.27
C ILE A 166 -14.01 1.45 -2.02
N LEU A 167 -13.93 0.20 -1.58
CA LEU A 167 -12.64 -0.44 -1.23
C LEU A 167 -11.78 -0.77 -2.46
N PRO A 168 -12.31 -1.28 -3.58
CA PRO A 168 -11.57 -1.45 -4.81
C PRO A 168 -10.83 -0.18 -5.28
N MET A 169 -11.34 1.02 -4.94
CA MET A 169 -10.65 2.28 -5.29
C MET A 169 -9.24 2.39 -4.74
N TYR A 170 -8.94 1.73 -3.61
CA TYR A 170 -7.60 1.78 -3.01
C TYR A 170 -6.59 0.88 -3.73
N LEU A 171 -7.04 -0.03 -4.61
CA LEU A 171 -6.15 -0.79 -5.50
C LEU A 171 -5.51 0.07 -6.60
N PHE A 172 -6.02 1.30 -6.80
CA PHE A 172 -5.33 2.31 -7.60
C PHE A 172 -3.96 2.69 -7.01
N VAL A 173 -3.81 2.68 -5.67
CA VAL A 173 -2.63 3.24 -5.00
C VAL A 173 -1.33 2.49 -5.39
N PRO A 174 -1.26 1.14 -5.36
CA PRO A 174 -0.09 0.42 -5.87
C PRO A 174 0.19 0.67 -7.35
N LEU A 175 -0.85 0.78 -8.18
CA LEU A 175 -0.71 1.08 -9.62
C LEU A 175 -0.16 2.49 -9.84
N TYR A 176 -0.61 3.45 -9.04
CA TYR A 176 -0.10 4.81 -9.04
C TYR A 176 1.40 4.86 -8.73
N GLY A 177 1.88 4.04 -7.79
CA GLY A 177 3.31 3.86 -7.53
C GLY A 177 4.09 3.40 -8.77
N GLY A 178 3.52 2.48 -9.56
CA GLY A 178 4.07 2.07 -10.85
C GLY A 178 4.09 3.19 -11.90
N ILE A 179 3.03 4.00 -11.97
CA ILE A 179 2.94 5.16 -12.88
C ILE A 179 4.00 6.20 -12.53
N LEU A 180 4.15 6.54 -11.24
CA LEU A 180 5.20 7.46 -10.77
C LEU A 180 6.59 6.96 -11.15
N TYR A 181 6.83 5.66 -11.05
CA TYR A 181 8.10 5.05 -11.44
C TYR A 181 8.35 5.18 -12.95
N GLN A 182 7.34 5.00 -13.80
CA GLN A 182 7.49 5.17 -15.26
C GLN A 182 7.80 6.62 -15.67
N TYR A 183 7.32 7.60 -14.91
CA TYR A 183 7.62 9.02 -15.14
C TYR A 183 8.91 9.49 -14.44
N ARG A 184 9.70 8.59 -13.84
CA ARG A 184 11.00 8.93 -13.27
C ARG A 184 11.93 9.52 -14.34
N LYS A 185 12.76 10.48 -13.94
CA LYS A 185 13.71 11.28 -14.75
C LYS A 185 13.07 12.19 -15.80
N THR A 186 11.75 12.29 -15.84
CA THR A 186 11.07 13.29 -16.67
C THR A 186 10.99 14.63 -15.93
N GLY A 187 10.96 15.74 -16.68
CA GLY A 187 10.81 17.08 -16.11
C GLY A 187 9.37 17.40 -15.69
N TYR A 188 9.00 18.68 -15.71
CA TYR A 188 7.66 19.15 -15.34
C TYR A 188 6.51 18.46 -16.10
N ALA A 189 6.73 18.07 -17.37
CA ALA A 189 5.72 17.38 -18.15
C ALA A 189 5.29 16.03 -17.54
N GLY A 190 6.21 15.26 -16.96
CA GLY A 190 5.84 14.00 -16.32
C GLY A 190 5.27 14.19 -14.93
N LEU A 191 5.63 15.25 -14.22
CA LEU A 191 4.97 15.66 -12.98
C LEU A 191 3.49 15.98 -13.24
N ILE A 192 3.20 16.81 -14.25
CA ILE A 192 1.83 17.18 -14.64
C ILE A 192 1.04 15.94 -15.09
N LYS A 193 1.64 15.06 -15.89
CA LYS A 193 1.00 13.78 -16.27
C LYS A 193 0.69 12.93 -15.05
N SER A 194 1.60 12.83 -14.08
CA SER A 194 1.40 12.07 -12.83
C SER A 194 0.25 12.64 -11.99
N VAL A 195 0.06 13.95 -11.98
CA VAL A 195 -1.13 14.59 -11.37
C VAL A 195 -2.38 14.28 -12.19
N GLY A 196 -2.31 14.33 -13.53
CA GLY A 196 -3.43 14.01 -14.41
C GLY A 196 -3.99 12.60 -14.23
N PHE A 197 -3.15 11.61 -13.91
CA PHE A 197 -3.61 10.25 -13.60
C PHE A 197 -4.48 10.16 -12.33
N LEU A 198 -4.46 11.16 -11.44
CA LEU A 198 -5.34 11.24 -10.28
C LEU A 198 -6.78 11.63 -10.64
N LEU A 199 -7.00 12.25 -11.81
CA LEU A 199 -8.33 12.68 -12.24
C LEU A 199 -9.25 11.50 -12.54
N LEU A 200 -8.71 10.35 -12.96
CA LEU A 200 -9.52 9.18 -13.28
C LEU A 200 -10.16 8.52 -12.05
N PRO A 201 -9.42 8.13 -10.99
CA PRO A 201 -10.06 7.61 -9.78
C PRO A 201 -10.97 8.66 -9.13
N ALA A 202 -10.65 9.95 -9.24
CA ALA A 202 -11.54 11.03 -8.81
C ALA A 202 -12.84 11.07 -9.63
N GLY A 203 -12.77 10.89 -10.95
CA GLY A 203 -13.93 10.84 -11.84
C GLY A 203 -14.81 9.61 -11.62
N LEU A 204 -14.21 8.42 -11.43
CA LEU A 204 -14.94 7.20 -11.10
C LEU A 204 -15.59 7.28 -9.70
N ALA A 205 -14.91 7.91 -8.75
CA ALA A 205 -15.50 8.23 -7.46
C ALA A 205 -16.68 9.20 -7.65
N TRP A 206 -16.51 10.30 -8.38
CA TRP A 206 -17.58 11.26 -8.61
C TRP A 206 -18.83 10.65 -9.28
N SER A 207 -18.66 9.78 -10.28
CA SER A 207 -19.77 9.27 -11.09
C SER A 207 -20.60 8.17 -10.43
N GLY A 208 -20.03 7.35 -9.52
CA GLY A 208 -20.79 6.28 -8.88
C GLY A 208 -20.49 6.04 -7.40
N ILE A 209 -19.55 6.78 -6.81
CA ILE A 209 -19.23 6.74 -5.39
C ILE A 209 -19.01 8.16 -4.86
N PRO A 210 -20.05 9.00 -4.76
CA PRO A 210 -19.93 10.40 -4.32
C PRO A 210 -19.63 10.49 -2.81
N SER A 211 -18.48 9.92 -2.42
CA SER A 211 -17.94 9.85 -1.07
C SER A 211 -16.77 10.82 -0.98
N LEU A 212 -17.03 11.96 -0.35
CA LEU A 212 -16.02 12.96 -0.04
C LEU A 212 -14.86 12.35 0.77
N SER A 213 -15.16 11.41 1.68
CA SER A 213 -14.16 10.70 2.49
C SER A 213 -13.17 9.93 1.61
N THR A 214 -13.67 9.14 0.65
CA THR A 214 -12.81 8.34 -0.24
C THR A 214 -11.92 9.24 -1.10
N ALA A 215 -12.47 10.35 -1.61
CA ALA A 215 -11.71 11.31 -2.39
C ALA A 215 -10.57 11.96 -1.57
N ILE A 216 -10.86 12.39 -0.34
CA ILE A 216 -9.85 12.95 0.58
C ILE A 216 -8.78 11.91 0.90
N GLN A 217 -9.15 10.67 1.18
CA GLN A 217 -8.19 9.60 1.49
C GLN A 217 -7.25 9.32 0.31
N LEU A 218 -7.79 9.16 -0.90
CA LEU A 218 -6.96 8.96 -2.10
C LEU A 218 -6.07 10.17 -2.38
N PHE A 219 -6.57 11.39 -2.18
CA PHE A 219 -5.77 12.60 -2.29
C PHE A 219 -4.59 12.60 -1.31
N LEU A 220 -4.83 12.30 -0.02
CA LEU A 220 -3.78 12.24 1.00
C LEU A 220 -2.74 11.15 0.69
N ILE A 221 -3.21 9.95 0.31
CA ILE A 221 -2.33 8.82 0.03
C ILE A 221 -1.49 9.07 -1.24
N CYS A 222 -2.15 9.37 -2.36
CA CYS A 222 -1.45 9.59 -3.62
C CYS A 222 -0.64 10.89 -3.62
N GLY A 223 -1.13 11.95 -2.97
CA GLY A 223 -0.39 13.18 -2.73
C GLY A 223 0.87 12.93 -1.89
N GLY A 224 0.77 12.10 -0.84
CA GLY A 224 1.92 11.66 -0.05
C GLY A 224 2.94 10.88 -0.87
N MET A 225 2.50 9.98 -1.75
CA MET A 225 3.38 9.25 -2.68
C MET A 225 4.06 10.19 -3.69
N LEU A 226 3.33 11.16 -4.24
CA LEU A 226 3.87 12.15 -5.17
C LEU A 226 4.90 13.06 -4.48
N LEU A 227 4.60 13.50 -3.25
CA LEU A 227 5.53 14.24 -2.40
C LEU A 227 6.79 13.44 -2.13
N LEU A 228 6.66 12.14 -1.80
CA LEU A 228 7.80 11.26 -1.60
C LEU A 228 8.64 11.11 -2.88
N ALA A 229 8.01 10.94 -4.04
CA ALA A 229 8.70 10.87 -5.33
C ALA A 229 9.46 12.16 -5.67
N ALA A 230 8.81 13.32 -5.48
CA ALA A 230 9.43 14.63 -5.67
C ALA A 230 10.58 14.86 -4.67
N ALA A 231 10.37 14.50 -3.39
CA ALA A 231 11.37 14.58 -2.35
C ALA A 231 12.55 13.63 -2.58
N LYS A 232 12.39 12.51 -3.29
CA LYS A 232 13.48 11.62 -3.72
C LYS A 232 14.16 12.08 -5.01
N GLY A 233 13.76 13.21 -5.60
CA GLY A 233 14.35 13.74 -6.84
C GLY A 233 14.03 12.89 -8.07
N TRP A 234 12.87 12.23 -8.09
CA TRP A 234 12.48 11.41 -9.24
C TRP A 234 12.19 12.22 -10.49
N PHE A 235 11.82 13.50 -10.34
CA PHE A 235 11.57 14.39 -11.46
C PHE A 235 12.78 15.33 -11.66
N SER A 236 13.14 15.58 -12.91
CA SER A 236 14.25 16.47 -13.30
C SER A 236 13.84 17.95 -13.18
N VAL A 237 13.46 18.34 -11.97
CA VAL A 237 12.90 19.67 -11.60
C VAL A 237 13.59 20.21 -10.35
N LYS A 238 13.36 21.48 -10.03
CA LYS A 238 13.94 22.13 -8.83
C LYS A 238 13.32 21.56 -7.55
N ARG A 239 13.94 20.51 -7.01
CA ARG A 239 13.46 19.71 -5.86
C ARG A 239 12.81 20.53 -4.74
N LYS A 240 13.51 21.53 -4.19
CA LYS A 240 13.01 22.35 -3.06
C LYS A 240 11.74 23.12 -3.44
N GLN A 241 11.74 23.76 -4.62
CA GLN A 241 10.60 24.54 -5.11
C GLN A 241 9.39 23.65 -5.43
N THR A 242 9.63 22.50 -6.05
CA THR A 242 8.56 21.54 -6.36
C THR A 242 7.93 20.95 -5.10
N VAL A 243 8.73 20.57 -4.10
CA VAL A 243 8.18 20.07 -2.83
C VAL A 243 7.38 21.14 -2.11
N LEU A 244 7.89 22.37 -2.01
CA LEU A 244 7.16 23.49 -1.42
C LEU A 244 5.85 23.78 -2.17
N ALA A 245 5.89 23.79 -3.51
CA ALA A 245 4.71 23.99 -4.33
C ALA A 245 3.69 22.86 -4.15
N LEU A 246 4.12 21.60 -4.10
CA LEU A 246 3.22 20.46 -3.87
C LEU A 246 2.61 20.48 -2.46
N ILE A 247 3.34 20.91 -1.44
CA ILE A 247 2.79 21.11 -0.08
C ILE A 247 1.79 22.26 -0.09
N PHE A 248 2.15 23.39 -0.70
CA PHE A 248 1.27 24.56 -0.79
C PHE A 248 -0.04 24.23 -1.51
N VAL A 249 0.05 23.65 -2.71
CA VAL A 249 -1.13 23.15 -3.46
C VAL A 249 -1.86 22.07 -2.66
N GLY A 250 -1.11 21.18 -2.00
CA GLY A 250 -1.61 20.09 -1.18
C GLY A 250 -2.46 20.55 0.02
N VAL A 251 -2.24 21.76 0.52
CA VAL A 251 -2.96 22.34 1.67
C VAL A 251 -4.01 23.35 1.23
N ILE A 252 -3.64 24.28 0.33
CA ILE A 252 -4.51 25.38 -0.09
C ILE A 252 -5.64 24.87 -0.98
N LEU A 253 -5.38 23.96 -1.92
CA LEU A 253 -6.41 23.48 -2.85
C LEU A 253 -7.53 22.74 -2.11
N PRO A 254 -7.27 21.82 -1.16
CA PRO A 254 -8.33 21.19 -0.38
C PRO A 254 -9.09 22.18 0.52
N LEU A 255 -8.42 23.15 1.13
CA LEU A 255 -9.08 24.17 1.96
C LEU A 255 -10.01 25.05 1.12
N ALA A 256 -9.53 25.54 -0.02
CA ALA A 256 -10.33 26.31 -0.96
C ALA A 256 -11.49 25.47 -1.53
N GLY A 257 -11.22 24.22 -1.89
CA GLY A 257 -12.24 23.27 -2.36
C GLY A 257 -13.29 22.92 -1.31
N ALA A 258 -12.90 22.83 -0.03
CA ALA A 258 -13.83 22.62 1.08
C ALA A 258 -14.72 23.85 1.31
N ALA A 259 -14.13 25.06 1.29
CA ALA A 259 -14.88 26.31 1.45
C ALA A 259 -15.85 26.54 0.27
N ALA A 260 -15.37 26.41 -0.97
CA ALA A 260 -16.18 26.53 -2.17
C ALA A 260 -17.24 25.42 -2.24
N GLY A 261 -16.86 24.19 -1.87
CA GLY A 261 -17.77 23.07 -1.75
C GLY A 261 -18.90 23.39 -0.79
N PHE A 262 -18.60 23.93 0.40
CA PHE A 262 -19.61 24.23 1.42
C PHE A 262 -20.55 25.34 0.98
N ALA A 263 -20.02 26.35 0.29
CA ALA A 263 -20.80 27.44 -0.25
C ALA A 263 -21.70 27.00 -1.41
N PHE A 264 -21.17 26.27 -2.41
CA PHE A 264 -21.81 26.15 -3.73
C PHE A 264 -22.15 24.73 -4.18
N TRP A 265 -21.47 23.68 -3.70
CA TRP A 265 -21.59 22.32 -4.29
C TRP A 265 -22.11 21.23 -3.36
N LEU A 266 -21.90 21.35 -2.05
CA LEU A 266 -22.37 20.39 -1.05
C LEU A 266 -23.90 20.44 -1.00
N ALA A 267 -24.54 19.27 -1.07
CA ALA A 267 -25.98 19.15 -0.88
C ALA A 267 -26.37 19.48 0.57
N ASP A 268 -27.62 19.89 0.81
CA ASP A 268 -28.07 20.32 2.15
C ASP A 268 -27.87 19.24 3.22
N PHE A 269 -28.09 17.96 2.88
CA PHE A 269 -27.84 16.85 3.80
C PHE A 269 -26.35 16.71 4.16
N GLN A 270 -25.44 17.03 3.24
CA GLN A 270 -24.00 16.96 3.49
C GLN A 270 -23.55 18.13 4.37
N LYS A 271 -24.08 19.34 4.12
CA LYS A 271 -23.87 20.51 4.99
C LYS A 271 -24.38 20.25 6.40
N MET A 272 -25.58 19.69 6.52
CA MET A 272 -26.18 19.33 7.81
C MET A 272 -25.32 18.33 8.58
N ARG A 273 -24.71 17.33 7.93
CA ARG A 273 -23.79 16.39 8.59
C ARG A 273 -22.52 17.06 9.11
N ILE A 274 -21.97 18.02 8.37
CA ILE A 274 -20.80 18.79 8.81
C ILE A 274 -21.18 19.67 10.01
N LEU A 275 -22.30 20.39 9.93
CA LEU A 275 -22.79 21.23 11.02
C LEU A 275 -23.15 20.42 12.27
N ALA A 276 -23.78 19.25 12.12
CA ALA A 276 -24.11 18.37 13.22
C ALA A 276 -22.87 17.75 13.90
N PHE A 277 -21.78 17.57 13.16
CA PHE A 277 -20.51 17.15 13.76
C PHE A 277 -19.86 18.29 14.57
N LEU A 278 -19.88 19.51 14.04
CA LEU A 278 -19.31 20.70 14.67
C LEU A 278 -20.13 21.17 15.89
N ASN A 279 -21.46 21.09 15.82
CA ASN A 279 -22.38 21.46 16.87
C ASN A 279 -23.32 20.30 17.22
N ARG A 280 -22.82 19.36 18.02
CA ARG A 280 -23.51 18.11 18.34
C ARG A 280 -24.78 18.31 19.17
N GLU A 281 -24.82 19.37 19.98
CA GLU A 281 -25.96 19.67 20.86
C GLU A 281 -27.12 20.27 20.06
N ALA A 282 -26.84 21.23 19.17
CA ALA A 282 -27.89 21.84 18.35
C ALA A 282 -28.60 20.86 17.39
N TYR A 283 -27.95 19.74 17.04
CA TYR A 283 -28.50 18.72 16.16
C TYR A 283 -28.79 17.39 16.88
N ALA A 284 -28.99 17.43 18.20
CA ALA A 284 -29.24 16.26 19.06
C ALA A 284 -30.34 15.33 18.53
N ASP A 285 -31.45 15.91 18.07
CA ASP A 285 -32.65 15.17 17.64
C ASP A 285 -32.57 14.64 16.19
N GLY A 286 -31.45 14.88 15.51
CA GLY A 286 -31.27 14.52 14.09
C GLY A 286 -29.88 13.96 13.79
N ALA A 287 -29.15 14.64 12.90
CA ALA A 287 -27.84 14.18 12.44
C ALA A 287 -26.75 14.15 13.54
N GLY A 288 -26.99 14.82 14.67
CA GLY A 288 -26.11 14.82 15.85
C GLY A 288 -26.34 13.65 16.80
N TYR A 289 -27.52 13.01 16.73
CA TYR A 289 -27.97 11.95 17.65
C TYR A 289 -26.94 10.82 17.82
N TYR A 290 -26.39 10.35 16.70
CA TYR A 290 -25.40 9.28 16.71
C TYR A 290 -24.16 9.65 17.54
N TYR A 291 -23.65 10.88 17.41
CA TYR A 291 -22.45 11.30 18.13
C TYR A 291 -22.71 11.41 19.63
N GLN A 292 -23.92 11.81 20.03
CA GLN A 292 -24.32 11.85 21.44
C GLN A 292 -24.40 10.44 22.01
N GLN A 293 -25.04 9.51 21.29
CA GLN A 293 -25.11 8.12 21.71
C GLN A 293 -23.73 7.47 21.85
N VAL A 294 -22.83 7.69 20.89
CA VAL A 294 -21.44 7.20 21.01
C VAL A 294 -20.75 7.81 22.22
N ALA A 295 -20.89 9.12 22.46
CA ALA A 295 -20.27 9.78 23.59
C ALA A 295 -20.82 9.27 24.95
N ASP A 296 -22.13 9.08 25.06
CA ASP A 296 -22.77 8.59 26.28
C ASP A 296 -22.34 7.18 26.64
N VAL A 297 -22.13 6.33 25.63
CA VAL A 297 -21.63 4.97 25.81
C VAL A 297 -20.19 5.00 26.27
N LEU A 298 -19.33 5.73 25.56
CA LEU A 298 -17.91 5.81 25.91
C LEU A 298 -17.69 6.36 27.33
N ARG A 299 -18.59 7.20 27.84
CA ARG A 299 -18.57 7.68 29.25
C ARG A 299 -18.88 6.58 30.28
N ARG A 300 -19.61 5.53 29.90
CA ARG A 300 -20.06 4.44 30.78
C ARG A 300 -19.29 3.14 30.57
N VAL A 301 -18.42 3.08 29.57
CA VAL A 301 -17.61 1.88 29.27
C VAL A 301 -16.56 1.67 30.36
N ALA A 302 -16.59 0.49 30.98
CA ALA A 302 -15.53 0.05 31.88
C ALA A 302 -14.26 -0.32 31.10
N TRP A 303 -13.12 -0.34 31.80
CA TRP A 303 -11.85 -0.76 31.21
C TRP A 303 -11.90 -2.21 30.70
N ILE A 304 -12.57 -3.09 31.45
CA ILE A 304 -12.84 -4.49 31.14
C ILE A 304 -14.34 -4.73 31.37
N GLY A 305 -15.01 -5.42 30.44
CA GLY A 305 -16.42 -5.83 30.60
C GLY A 305 -17.45 -4.90 29.93
N GLY A 306 -17.00 -3.83 29.26
CA GLY A 306 -17.87 -2.99 28.43
C GLY A 306 -18.75 -2.01 29.21
N ALA A 307 -19.82 -1.53 28.58
CA ALA A 307 -20.84 -0.69 29.21
C ALA A 307 -22.07 -1.53 29.63
N GLU A 308 -22.72 -1.13 30.73
CA GLU A 308 -24.04 -1.65 31.08
C GLU A 308 -25.05 -1.36 29.95
N ASN A 309 -25.93 -2.32 29.66
CA ASN A 309 -26.91 -2.25 28.56
C ASN A 309 -26.31 -2.04 27.16
N ALA A 310 -25.03 -2.35 26.95
CA ALA A 310 -24.37 -2.16 25.66
C ALA A 310 -25.12 -2.82 24.48
N ARG A 311 -25.86 -3.92 24.71
CA ARG A 311 -26.67 -4.60 23.68
C ARG A 311 -27.82 -3.73 23.15
N GLU A 312 -28.54 -3.05 24.03
CA GLU A 312 -29.64 -2.17 23.64
C GLU A 312 -29.12 -0.93 22.91
N ILE A 313 -27.97 -0.44 23.36
CA ILE A 313 -27.25 0.66 22.73
C ILE A 313 -26.79 0.25 21.33
N ALA A 314 -26.13 -0.90 21.19
CA ALA A 314 -25.67 -1.43 19.91
C ALA A 314 -26.80 -1.56 18.88
N ALA A 315 -27.99 -1.99 19.32
CA ALA A 315 -29.18 -2.05 18.48
C ALA A 315 -29.64 -0.65 17.99
N ARG A 316 -29.42 0.39 18.79
CA ARG A 316 -29.79 1.79 18.48
C ARG A 316 -28.74 2.53 17.65
N THR A 317 -27.45 2.21 17.79
CA THR A 317 -26.35 2.97 17.17
C THR A 317 -25.78 2.31 15.91
N ALA A 318 -25.63 0.98 15.87
CA ALA A 318 -24.73 0.36 14.90
C ALA A 318 -25.40 -0.14 13.61
N GLY A 319 -26.73 -0.14 13.51
CA GLY A 319 -27.43 -0.62 12.30
C GLY A 319 -27.02 -2.03 11.84
N GLY A 320 -26.45 -2.84 12.74
CA GLY A 320 -25.96 -4.19 12.43
C GLY A 320 -24.53 -4.29 11.87
N GLU A 321 -23.75 -3.21 11.73
CA GLU A 321 -22.36 -3.32 11.24
C GLU A 321 -21.37 -3.56 12.39
N VAL A 322 -20.60 -4.67 12.32
CA VAL A 322 -19.52 -4.95 13.28
C VAL A 322 -18.45 -3.88 13.18
N SER A 323 -18.22 -3.18 14.29
CA SER A 323 -17.42 -1.97 14.36
C SER A 323 -16.48 -1.97 15.58
N LEU A 324 -15.44 -1.15 15.55
CA LEU A 324 -14.53 -0.99 16.70
C LEU A 324 -15.28 -0.45 17.92
N PHE A 325 -16.27 0.41 17.68
CA PHE A 325 -17.16 0.91 18.72
C PHE A 325 -17.89 -0.22 19.44
N LEU A 326 -18.44 -1.19 18.71
CA LEU A 326 -19.13 -2.35 19.32
C LEU A 326 -18.19 -3.22 20.15
N LEU A 327 -16.95 -3.43 19.68
CA LEU A 327 -15.93 -4.15 20.44
C LEU A 327 -15.67 -3.49 21.80
N VAL A 328 -15.52 -2.16 21.81
CA VAL A 328 -15.31 -1.37 23.04
C VAL A 328 -16.56 -1.39 23.92
N ALA A 329 -17.73 -1.21 23.32
CA ALA A 329 -19.00 -1.20 24.06
C ALA A 329 -19.28 -2.54 24.76
N PHE A 330 -18.97 -3.67 24.14
CA PHE A 330 -19.25 -5.00 24.70
C PHE A 330 -18.15 -5.53 25.63
N TYR A 331 -16.87 -5.28 25.31
CA TYR A 331 -15.75 -5.95 25.98
C TYR A 331 -14.85 -4.99 26.77
N GLY A 332 -15.03 -3.68 26.61
CA GLY A 332 -14.31 -2.65 27.33
C GLY A 332 -13.21 -1.97 26.51
N SER A 333 -12.70 -0.87 27.05
CA SER A 333 -11.67 -0.04 26.41
C SER A 333 -10.36 -0.80 26.14
N LEU A 334 -10.00 -1.77 27.00
CA LEU A 334 -8.80 -2.58 26.81
C LEU A 334 -8.86 -3.41 25.52
N ALA A 335 -10.01 -4.00 25.20
CA ALA A 335 -10.17 -4.81 23.99
C ALA A 335 -10.01 -3.96 22.71
N GLY A 336 -10.60 -2.77 22.69
CA GLY A 336 -10.42 -1.82 21.59
C GLY A 336 -8.98 -1.34 21.45
N PHE A 337 -8.33 -1.01 22.57
CA PHE A 337 -6.91 -0.61 22.57
C PHE A 337 -6.01 -1.71 22.00
N LEU A 338 -6.16 -2.96 22.44
CA LEU A 338 -5.38 -4.09 21.94
C LEU A 338 -5.62 -4.34 20.45
N ALA A 339 -6.86 -4.23 19.98
CA ALA A 339 -7.18 -4.38 18.56
C ALA A 339 -6.51 -3.31 17.70
N VAL A 340 -6.64 -2.02 18.08
CA VAL A 340 -5.99 -0.91 17.36
C VAL A 340 -4.46 -1.03 17.44
N PHE A 341 -3.92 -1.40 18.60
CA PHE A 341 -2.49 -1.59 18.78
C PHE A 341 -1.93 -2.69 17.88
N ALA A 342 -2.61 -3.84 17.77
CA ALA A 342 -2.19 -4.94 16.92
C ALA A 342 -2.19 -4.56 15.43
N ILE A 343 -3.21 -3.84 14.98
CA ILE A 343 -3.28 -3.33 13.59
C ILE A 343 -2.18 -2.28 13.36
N ALA A 344 -1.99 -1.34 14.29
CA ALA A 344 -0.95 -0.32 14.21
C ALA A 344 0.45 -0.93 14.17
N ALA A 345 0.72 -1.95 14.97
CA ALA A 345 1.98 -2.69 14.94
C ALA A 345 2.24 -3.31 13.56
N MET A 346 1.22 -3.85 12.90
CA MET A 346 1.35 -4.38 11.54
C MET A 346 1.65 -3.28 10.52
N VAL A 347 0.96 -2.15 10.61
CA VAL A 347 1.19 -0.99 9.74
C VAL A 347 2.61 -0.44 9.93
N ILE A 348 3.08 -0.33 11.18
CA ILE A 348 4.45 0.11 11.50
C ILE A 348 5.47 -0.89 10.94
N HIS A 349 5.25 -2.19 11.11
CA HIS A 349 6.14 -3.21 10.53
C HIS A 349 6.18 -3.11 9.00
N ALA A 350 5.02 -3.00 8.34
CA ALA A 350 4.93 -2.82 6.89
C ALA A 350 5.64 -1.54 6.40
N PHE A 351 5.54 -0.45 7.16
CA PHE A 351 6.26 0.80 6.90
C PHE A 351 7.77 0.61 6.98
N LEU A 352 8.25 -0.02 8.06
CA LEU A 352 9.68 -0.28 8.25
C LEU A 352 10.25 -1.21 7.17
N VAL A 353 9.49 -2.22 6.74
CA VAL A 353 9.87 -3.12 5.65
C VAL A 353 9.90 -2.39 4.31
N SER A 354 8.94 -1.49 4.06
CA SER A 354 8.88 -0.68 2.84
C SER A 354 10.05 0.30 2.76
N MET A 355 10.40 0.96 3.87
CA MET A 355 11.52 1.89 3.96
C MET A 355 12.89 1.23 3.77
N LYS A 356 13.01 -0.06 4.10
CA LYS A 356 14.23 -0.86 3.93
C LYS A 356 14.47 -1.35 2.49
N GLN A 357 13.55 -1.08 1.58
CA GLN A 357 13.66 -1.49 0.17
C GLN A 357 14.73 -0.65 -0.56
N ARG A 358 15.68 -1.33 -1.20
CA ARG A 358 16.71 -0.69 -2.04
C ARG A 358 16.13 -0.28 -3.40
N ASN A 359 15.25 -1.11 -3.96
CA ASN A 359 14.55 -0.85 -5.21
C ASN A 359 13.52 0.27 -5.04
N GLN A 360 13.62 1.32 -5.86
CA GLN A 360 12.75 2.50 -5.81
C GLN A 360 11.28 2.17 -6.15
N LEU A 361 11.04 1.21 -7.05
CA LEU A 361 9.68 0.73 -7.36
C LEU A 361 9.09 -0.02 -6.15
N GLY A 362 9.88 -0.89 -5.52
CA GLY A 362 9.48 -1.65 -4.34
C GLY A 362 9.15 -0.72 -3.16
N LEU A 363 9.98 0.31 -2.94
CA LEU A 363 9.71 1.37 -1.96
C LEU A 363 8.35 2.02 -2.22
N MET A 364 8.08 2.45 -3.45
CA MET A 364 6.85 3.20 -3.76
C MET A 364 5.59 2.34 -3.65
N ILE A 365 5.61 1.11 -4.17
CA ILE A 365 4.48 0.18 -4.07
C ILE A 365 4.23 -0.21 -2.61
N GLY A 366 5.30 -0.53 -1.86
CA GLY A 366 5.19 -0.88 -0.44
C GLY A 366 4.68 0.28 0.42
N MET A 367 5.20 1.49 0.19
CA MET A 367 4.71 2.71 0.85
C MET A 367 3.24 2.98 0.51
N GLY A 368 2.84 2.81 -0.75
CA GLY A 368 1.44 2.97 -1.17
C GLY A 368 0.49 2.02 -0.44
N CYS A 369 0.81 0.72 -0.41
CA CYS A 369 0.01 -0.27 0.31
C CYS A 369 -0.04 0.03 1.82
N THR A 370 1.10 0.41 2.40
CA THR A 370 1.19 0.75 3.83
C THR A 370 0.37 1.99 4.17
N LEU A 371 0.42 3.03 3.33
CA LEU A 371 -0.36 4.26 3.50
C LEU A 371 -1.86 3.98 3.46
N VAL A 372 -2.33 3.11 2.55
CA VAL A 372 -3.73 2.69 2.54
C VAL A 372 -4.12 2.06 3.88
N LEU A 373 -3.37 1.06 4.36
CA LEU A 373 -3.68 0.38 5.62
C LEU A 373 -3.63 1.35 6.80
N GLY A 374 -2.63 2.23 6.86
CA GLY A 374 -2.48 3.22 7.92
C GLY A 374 -3.60 4.26 7.94
N VAL A 375 -3.90 4.88 6.79
CA VAL A 375 -4.96 5.89 6.67
C VAL A 375 -6.32 5.29 7.01
N GLN A 376 -6.63 4.07 6.54
CA GLN A 376 -7.87 3.37 6.89
C GLN A 376 -7.96 3.05 8.38
N THR A 377 -6.85 2.68 9.02
CA THR A 377 -6.81 2.40 10.46
C THR A 377 -7.04 3.68 11.26
N VAL A 378 -6.34 4.77 10.94
CA VAL A 378 -6.44 6.05 11.67
C VAL A 378 -7.82 6.67 11.48
N ILE A 379 -8.28 6.83 10.24
CA ILE A 379 -9.59 7.43 9.95
C ILE A 379 -10.71 6.51 10.45
N GLY A 380 -10.60 5.20 10.24
CA GLY A 380 -11.60 4.24 10.71
C GLY A 380 -11.76 4.30 12.22
N THR A 381 -10.66 4.33 12.97
CA THR A 381 -10.68 4.50 14.43
C THR A 381 -11.34 5.82 14.84
N ALA A 382 -10.94 6.93 14.22
CA ALA A 382 -11.49 8.25 14.53
C ALA A 382 -12.98 8.38 14.21
N VAL A 383 -13.45 7.78 13.12
CA VAL A 383 -14.88 7.75 12.75
C VAL A 383 -15.68 6.89 13.74
N ASN A 384 -15.15 5.73 14.16
CA ASN A 384 -15.82 4.82 15.09
C ASN A 384 -16.04 5.45 16.48
N PHE A 385 -15.13 6.30 16.94
CA PHE A 385 -15.28 7.03 18.21
C PHE A 385 -15.94 8.41 18.06
N GLY A 386 -16.42 8.76 16.86
CA GLY A 386 -17.05 10.04 16.61
C GLY A 386 -16.10 11.24 16.69
N TRP A 387 -14.79 11.04 16.54
CA TRP A 387 -13.80 12.12 16.43
C TRP A 387 -13.74 12.74 15.02
N LEU A 388 -14.20 11.99 14.02
CA LEU A 388 -14.40 12.48 12.65
C LEU A 388 -15.86 12.29 12.22
N PRO A 389 -16.31 13.02 11.19
CA PRO A 389 -17.64 12.85 10.63
C PRO A 389 -17.91 11.41 10.20
N LEU A 390 -19.15 10.95 10.41
CA LEU A 390 -19.58 9.61 10.04
C LEU A 390 -19.45 9.38 8.54
N THR A 391 -18.57 8.44 8.20
CA THR A 391 -18.26 8.08 6.82
C THR A 391 -18.11 6.57 6.72
N THR A 392 -18.27 6.03 5.52
CA THR A 392 -18.14 4.59 5.23
C THR A 392 -16.66 4.23 5.16
N VAL A 393 -16.06 3.91 6.30
CA VAL A 393 -14.64 3.57 6.44
C VAL A 393 -14.54 2.22 7.12
N THR A 394 -13.76 1.31 6.54
CA THR A 394 -13.53 -0.02 7.10
C THR A 394 -12.17 -0.08 7.75
N ILE A 395 -12.10 -0.60 8.97
CA ILE A 395 -10.83 -0.87 9.62
C ILE A 395 -10.29 -2.20 9.06
N PRO A 396 -9.03 -2.26 8.61
CA PRO A 396 -8.42 -3.49 8.11
C PRO A 396 -8.60 -4.65 9.11
N PHE A 397 -8.97 -5.83 8.61
CA PHE A 397 -9.20 -7.08 9.37
C PHE A 397 -10.38 -7.08 10.36
N LEU A 398 -10.73 -5.94 10.95
CA LEU A 398 -11.71 -5.87 12.02
C LEU A 398 -13.15 -5.72 11.50
N THR A 399 -13.37 -4.80 10.55
CA THR A 399 -14.71 -4.50 10.04
C THR A 399 -15.19 -5.60 9.09
N ALA A 400 -16.45 -6.02 9.23
CA ALA A 400 -17.05 -7.03 8.37
C ALA A 400 -17.20 -6.53 6.92
N GLY A 401 -16.86 -7.37 5.95
CA GLY A 401 -16.93 -7.01 4.54
C GLY A 401 -16.13 -7.93 3.63
N GLY A 402 -16.82 -8.61 2.70
CA GLY A 402 -16.18 -9.51 1.74
C GLY A 402 -15.21 -8.78 0.81
N THR A 403 -15.65 -7.67 0.21
CA THR A 403 -14.79 -6.85 -0.65
C THR A 403 -13.61 -6.26 0.13
N ALA A 404 -13.81 -5.87 1.39
CA ALA A 404 -12.75 -5.37 2.24
C ALA A 404 -11.67 -6.43 2.49
N SER A 405 -12.10 -7.66 2.81
CA SER A 405 -11.20 -8.79 3.04
C SER A 405 -10.34 -9.11 1.81
N ILE A 406 -10.94 -9.09 0.61
CA ILE A 406 -10.22 -9.30 -0.66
C ILE A 406 -9.20 -8.16 -0.90
N VAL A 407 -9.64 -6.90 -0.81
CA VAL A 407 -8.77 -5.75 -1.12
C VAL A 407 -7.58 -5.68 -0.16
N TYR A 408 -7.79 -5.84 1.15
CA TYR A 408 -6.69 -5.84 2.10
C TYR A 408 -5.76 -7.04 1.90
N SER A 409 -6.29 -8.21 1.55
CA SER A 409 -5.48 -9.38 1.21
C SER A 409 -4.59 -9.14 -0.03
N ILE A 410 -5.12 -8.46 -1.05
CA ILE A 410 -4.34 -8.05 -2.22
C ILE A 410 -3.21 -7.10 -1.81
N LEU A 411 -3.50 -6.08 -1.00
CA LEU A 411 -2.50 -5.11 -0.55
C LEU A 411 -1.39 -5.75 0.29
N ILE A 412 -1.73 -6.67 1.20
CA ILE A 412 -0.74 -7.44 1.96
C ILE A 412 0.04 -8.39 1.05
N GLY A 413 -0.62 -9.05 0.10
CA GLY A 413 0.04 -9.91 -0.88
C GLY A 413 1.10 -9.13 -1.67
N LEU A 414 0.78 -7.89 -2.07
CA LEU A 414 1.74 -6.99 -2.72
C LEU A 414 2.88 -6.59 -1.77
N LEU A 415 2.60 -6.26 -0.51
CA LEU A 415 3.65 -5.99 0.49
C LEU A 415 4.57 -7.19 0.69
N LEU A 416 4.02 -8.41 0.75
CA LEU A 416 4.80 -9.64 0.88
C LEU A 416 5.66 -9.87 -0.37
N SER A 417 5.10 -9.68 -1.57
CA SER A 417 5.84 -9.75 -2.84
C SER A 417 7.00 -8.75 -2.87
N VAL A 418 6.78 -7.51 -2.42
CA VAL A 418 7.83 -6.50 -2.28
C VAL A 418 8.90 -6.93 -1.29
N SER A 419 8.51 -7.40 -0.10
CA SER A 419 9.45 -7.86 0.93
C SER A 419 10.31 -9.02 0.43
N ARG A 420 9.71 -9.91 -0.36
CA ARG A 420 10.34 -11.16 -0.81
C ARG A 420 11.41 -10.93 -1.86
N ASN A 421 11.18 -10.01 -2.80
CA ASN A 421 12.14 -9.75 -3.88
C ASN A 421 13.12 -8.62 -3.55
N ARG A 422 13.23 -8.23 -2.27
CA ARG A 422 14.11 -7.16 -1.78
C ARG A 422 15.58 -7.34 -2.20
N ASP A 423 16.08 -8.57 -2.06
CA ASP A 423 17.48 -8.90 -2.31
C ASP A 423 17.71 -9.47 -3.73
N VAL A 424 16.63 -9.61 -4.52
CA VAL A 424 16.66 -10.19 -5.87
C VAL A 424 16.72 -9.09 -6.93
N LEU A 425 16.04 -7.96 -6.71
CA LEU A 425 15.88 -6.90 -7.72
C LEU A 425 16.86 -5.74 -7.47
N SER A 426 17.88 -5.61 -8.32
CA SER A 426 18.69 -4.39 -8.42
C SER A 426 17.91 -3.29 -9.18
N ASP A 427 18.13 -2.00 -8.89
CA ASP A 427 17.36 -0.85 -9.46
C ASP A 427 17.63 -0.58 -10.96
N ARG A 428 17.98 -1.61 -11.75
CA ARG A 428 18.51 -1.50 -13.12
C ARG A 428 17.49 -1.83 -14.22
N LEU A 429 16.28 -1.24 -14.14
CA LEU A 429 15.47 -1.00 -15.35
C LEU A 429 15.97 0.23 -16.15
N TYR A 430 16.99 0.94 -15.64
CA TYR A 430 17.67 2.01 -16.37
C TYR A 430 18.98 1.50 -16.96
N ARG A 431 19.05 1.35 -18.29
CA ARG A 431 20.30 1.25 -19.03
C ARG A 431 20.95 2.64 -19.09
N PRO A 432 22.06 2.94 -18.39
CA PRO A 432 22.86 4.09 -18.77
C PRO A 432 23.41 3.81 -20.17
N ARG A 433 23.16 4.72 -21.12
CA ARG A 433 23.65 4.63 -22.50
C ARG A 433 25.17 4.90 -22.59
N TRP A 434 25.79 5.31 -21.48
CA TRP A 434 27.17 5.75 -21.41
C TRP A 434 27.90 4.98 -20.30
N ARG A 435 28.96 4.24 -20.68
CA ARG A 435 29.99 3.79 -19.75
C ARG A 435 30.83 5.01 -19.38
N LEU A 436 30.89 5.34 -18.09
CA LEU A 436 31.83 6.36 -17.62
C LEU A 436 33.22 5.74 -17.61
N ARG A 437 34.04 6.10 -18.58
CA ARG A 437 35.47 5.78 -18.59
C ARG A 437 36.15 6.73 -17.60
N MET A 438 36.51 6.22 -16.43
CA MET A 438 37.30 6.98 -15.46
C MET A 438 38.75 6.95 -15.91
N GLU A 439 39.19 7.97 -16.67
CA GLU A 439 40.60 8.15 -16.96
C GLU A 439 41.31 8.62 -15.68
N ARG A 440 42.25 7.80 -15.17
CA ARG A 440 43.19 8.25 -14.15
C ARG A 440 44.05 9.36 -14.75
N THR A 441 43.92 10.57 -14.23
CA THR A 441 44.93 11.61 -14.42
C THR A 441 46.22 11.11 -13.81
N LYS A 442 47.20 10.75 -14.65
CA LYS A 442 48.57 10.43 -14.23
C LYS A 442 49.15 11.68 -13.56
N GLY A 443 49.45 11.57 -12.27
CA GLY A 443 50.29 12.52 -11.54
C GLY A 443 51.74 12.09 -11.63
#